data_AF-A0A6B3G973-F1
#
_entry.id   AF-A0A6B3G973-F1
#
_cell.length_a   1.000
_cell.length_b   1.000
_cell.length_c   1.000
_cell.angle_alpha   90.00
_cell.angle_beta   90.00
_cell.angle_gamma   90.00
#
_symmetry.space_group_name_H-M   'P 1'
#
loop_
_entity.id
_entity.type
_entity.pdbx_description
1 polymer ?
#
loop_
_entity_poly.entity_id
_entity_poly.type
_entity_poly.pdbx_seq_one_letter_code
_entity_poly.pdbx_strand_id
1 'polypeptide(L)'
;NFAAQGDDVILFGLTAVRNVGQNVVDSIIRSRKAKGKYSSFPDFLDKVEAVVCNKRTIESLIKAGAFDEMGHTRKGLVAHHEPMIDNVVQVKRKEAEG
;
A
#
# COMPACT_ATOMS: atom_id res chain seq x y z
N ASN A 1 12.18 7.97 -9.94
CA ASN A 1 11.64 9.11 -9.18
C ASN A 1 12.12 9.02 -7.74
N PHE A 2 12.72 10.10 -7.25
CA PHE A 2 13.10 10.35 -5.87
C PHE A 2 12.63 11.78 -5.54
N ALA A 3 12.32 12.06 -4.27
CA ALA A 3 11.90 13.40 -3.86
C ALA A 3 12.71 13.84 -2.63
N ALA A 4 13.12 15.10 -2.56
CA ALA A 4 13.73 15.65 -1.36
C ALA A 4 12.64 15.95 -0.32
N GLN A 5 12.91 15.63 0.94
CA GLN A 5 12.13 16.04 2.10
C GLN A 5 13.04 16.83 3.04
N GLY A 6 12.94 18.17 2.97
CA GLY A 6 13.91 19.04 3.63
C GLY A 6 15.29 18.93 2.96
N ASP A 7 16.34 19.27 3.72
CA ASP A 7 17.69 19.41 3.16
C ASP A 7 18.51 18.10 3.18
N ASP A 8 18.13 17.15 4.04
CA ASP A 8 18.97 15.97 4.32
C ASP A 8 18.31 14.62 4.01
N VAL A 9 17.04 14.59 3.59
CA VAL A 9 16.30 13.34 3.36
C VAL A 9 15.89 13.21 1.89
N ILE A 10 16.25 12.08 1.27
CA ILE A 10 15.77 11.69 -0.06
C ILE A 10 14.76 10.56 0.09
N LEU A 11 13.51 10.82 -0.28
CA LEU A 11 12.44 9.85 -0.35
C LEU A 11 12.59 8.96 -1.57
N PHE A 12 12.53 7.65 -1.32
CA PHE A 12 12.52 6.63 -2.35
C PHE A 12 11.16 6.59 -3.05
N GLY A 13 11.16 6.61 -4.39
CA GLY A 13 9.92 6.48 -5.16
C GLY A 13 9.36 5.06 -5.10
N LEU A 14 8.04 4.93 -4.88
CA LEU A 14 7.36 3.63 -4.86
C LEU A 14 7.50 2.86 -6.19
N THR A 15 7.70 3.55 -7.30
CA THR A 15 7.91 2.96 -8.63
C THR A 15 9.24 2.23 -8.75
N ALA A 16 10.20 2.50 -7.86
CA ALA A 16 11.49 1.81 -7.82
C ALA A 16 11.45 0.55 -6.94
N VAL A 17 10.33 0.28 -6.27
CA VAL A 17 10.12 -0.98 -5.53
C VAL A 17 9.79 -2.09 -6.52
N ARG A 18 10.53 -3.20 -6.45
CA ARG A 18 10.30 -4.37 -7.31
C ARG A 18 8.85 -4.85 -7.19
N ASN A 19 8.25 -5.27 -8.31
CA ASN A 19 6.86 -5.74 -8.40
C ASN A 19 5.78 -4.67 -8.09
N VAL A 20 6.15 -3.39 -8.06
CA VAL A 20 5.20 -2.27 -7.94
C VAL A 20 5.15 -1.53 -9.27
N GLY A 21 4.02 -1.65 -9.98
CA GLY A 21 3.81 -0.99 -11.27
C GLY A 21 3.40 0.48 -11.13
N GLN A 22 3.62 1.28 -12.18
CA GLN A 22 3.22 2.69 -12.22
C GLN A 22 1.72 2.87 -11.93
N ASN A 23 0.88 2.01 -12.51
CA ASN A 23 -0.57 1.99 -12.30
C ASN A 23 -0.96 1.80 -10.82
N VAL A 24 -0.22 0.97 -10.08
CA VAL A 24 -0.43 0.78 -8.64
C VAL A 24 -0.08 2.05 -7.89
N VAL A 25 1.07 2.65 -8.19
CA VAL A 25 1.51 3.90 -7.53
C VAL A 25 0.53 5.03 -7.77
N ASP A 26 0.06 5.20 -9.01
CA ASP A 26 -0.92 6.23 -9.37
C ASP A 26 -2.25 6.01 -8.63
N SER A 27 -2.69 4.76 -8.49
CA SER A 27 -3.88 4.40 -7.71
C SER A 27 -3.72 4.69 -6.21
N ILE A 28 -2.55 4.39 -5.62
CA ILE A 28 -2.24 4.76 -4.23
C ILE A 28 -2.29 6.28 -4.04
N ILE A 29 -1.65 7.05 -4.93
CA ILE A 29 -1.63 8.51 -4.84
C ILE A 29 -3.05 9.07 -4.97
N ARG A 30 -3.83 8.59 -5.95
CA ARG A 30 -5.23 9.00 -6.16
C ARG A 30 -6.08 8.69 -4.93
N SER A 31 -5.99 7.47 -4.41
CA SER A 31 -6.73 7.05 -3.21
C SER A 31 -6.38 7.90 -1.99
N ARG A 32 -5.10 8.22 -1.79
CA ARG A 32 -4.65 9.09 -0.69
C ARG A 32 -5.13 10.53 -0.85
N LYS A 33 -5.15 11.06 -2.06
CA LYS A 33 -5.69 12.41 -2.35
C LYS A 33 -7.20 12.48 -2.09
N ALA A 34 -7.94 11.44 -2.46
CA ALA A 34 -9.40 11.40 -2.33
C ALA A 34 -9.87 11.07 -0.89
N LYS A 35 -9.20 10.13 -0.22
CA LYS A 35 -9.64 9.55 1.08
C LYS A 35 -8.76 9.94 2.26
N GLY A 36 -7.75 10.79 2.05
CA GLY A 36 -6.83 11.26 3.08
C GLY A 36 -5.67 10.30 3.38
N LYS A 37 -4.92 10.61 4.45
CA LYS A 37 -3.76 9.81 4.86
C LYS A 37 -4.16 8.41 5.31
N TYR A 38 -3.21 7.47 5.17
CA TYR A 38 -3.32 6.12 5.71
C TYR A 38 -2.79 6.11 7.15
N SER A 39 -3.63 5.72 8.11
CA SER A 39 -3.29 5.71 9.55
C SER A 39 -2.76 4.36 10.03
N SER A 40 -3.09 3.28 9.33
CA SER A 40 -2.66 1.91 9.65
C SER A 40 -2.66 1.04 8.40
N PHE A 41 -2.11 -0.18 8.49
CA PHE A 41 -2.14 -1.12 7.37
C PHE A 41 -3.57 -1.55 6.97
N PRO A 42 -4.50 -1.85 7.90
CA PRO A 42 -5.90 -2.07 7.56
C PRO A 42 -6.56 -0.86 6.89
N ASP A 43 -6.31 0.35 7.39
CA ASP A 43 -6.84 1.59 6.80
C ASP A 43 -6.31 1.83 5.37
N PHE A 44 -5.05 1.46 5.11
CA PHE A 44 -4.50 1.44 3.77
C PHE A 44 -5.28 0.48 2.85
N LEU A 45 -5.47 -0.77 3.27
CA LEU A 45 -6.17 -1.78 2.46
C LEU A 45 -7.64 -1.40 2.18
N ASP A 46 -8.31 -0.78 3.15
CA ASP A 46 -9.68 -0.28 3.00
C ASP A 46 -9.78 0.85 1.97
N LYS A 47 -8.87 1.84 2.06
CA LYS A 47 -8.93 3.03 1.20
C LYS A 47 -8.47 2.78 -0.23
N VAL A 48 -7.48 1.93 -0.48
CA VAL A 48 -6.96 1.70 -1.84
C VAL A 48 -7.94 0.96 -2.75
N GLU A 49 -7.73 1.08 -4.06
CA GLU A 49 -8.49 0.32 -5.05
C GLU A 49 -8.01 -1.14 -5.14
N ALA A 50 -8.87 -2.03 -5.65
CA ALA A 50 -8.57 -3.46 -5.76
C ALA A 50 -7.30 -3.78 -6.57
N VAL A 51 -6.92 -2.92 -7.52
CA VAL A 51 -5.68 -3.06 -8.31
C VAL A 51 -4.41 -3.03 -7.44
N VAL A 52 -4.47 -2.39 -6.27
CA VAL A 52 -3.36 -2.30 -5.31
C VAL A 52 -3.29 -3.55 -4.42
N CYS A 53 -4.42 -4.24 -4.22
CA CYS A 53 -4.57 -5.42 -3.36
C CYS A 53 -3.99 -6.72 -3.96
N ASN A 54 -2.81 -6.64 -4.58
CA ASN A 54 -2.07 -7.81 -5.06
C ASN A 54 -1.06 -8.27 -3.99
N LYS A 55 -1.12 -9.54 -3.59
CA LYS A 55 -0.25 -10.13 -2.55
C LYS A 55 1.24 -9.84 -2.77
N ARG A 56 1.74 -10.06 -3.99
CA ARG A 56 3.16 -9.85 -4.32
C ARG A 56 3.57 -8.38 -4.25
N THR A 57 2.70 -7.49 -4.70
CA THR A 57 2.92 -6.04 -4.65
C THR A 57 2.93 -5.55 -3.20
N ILE A 58 1.96 -5.96 -2.40
CA ILE A 58 1.87 -5.61 -0.97
C ILE A 58 3.08 -6.14 -0.19
N GLU A 59 3.47 -7.39 -0.41
CA GLU A 59 4.66 -7.96 0.22
C GLU A 59 5.93 -7.16 -0.13
N SER A 60 6.05 -6.72 -1.38
CA SER A 60 7.19 -5.91 -1.83
C SER A 60 7.19 -4.52 -1.17
N LEU A 61 6.02 -3.88 -1.02
CA LEU A 61 5.87 -2.63 -0.29
C LEU A 61 6.20 -2.78 1.20
N ILE A 62 5.75 -3.87 1.86
CA ILE A 62 6.10 -4.17 3.25
C ILE A 62 7.61 -4.32 3.40
N LYS A 63 8.25 -5.10 2.53
CA LYS A 63 9.70 -5.34 2.59
C LYS A 63 10.51 -4.07 2.32
N ALA A 64 10.00 -3.18 1.47
CA ALA A 64 10.61 -1.89 1.18
C ALA A 64 10.46 -0.86 2.32
N GLY A 65 9.61 -1.13 3.32
CA GLY A 65 9.39 -0.21 4.45
C GLY A 65 8.29 0.82 4.25
N ALA A 66 7.41 0.64 3.26
CA ALA A 66 6.35 1.60 2.95
C ALA A 66 5.32 1.79 4.09
N PHE A 67 5.34 0.92 5.11
CA PHE A 67 4.40 0.91 6.23
C PHE A 67 5.08 1.07 7.60
N ASP A 68 6.37 1.41 7.66
CA ASP A 68 7.14 1.44 8.91
C ASP A 68 6.62 2.46 9.93
N GLU A 69 6.09 3.59 9.45
CA GLU A 69 5.49 4.62 10.31
C GLU A 69 4.11 4.24 10.86
N MET A 70 3.55 3.10 10.46
CA MET A 70 2.20 2.64 10.87
C MET A 70 2.21 1.81 12.16
N GLY A 71 3.35 1.65 12.83
CA GLY A 71 3.45 0.97 14.13
C GLY A 71 3.39 -0.57 14.06
N HIS A 72 3.42 -1.17 12.87
CA HIS A 72 3.48 -2.61 12.68
C HIS A 72 4.91 -3.07 12.39
N THR A 73 5.28 -4.26 12.87
CA THR A 73 6.57 -4.86 12.45
C THR A 73 6.45 -5.40 11.03
N ARG A 74 7.47 -5.19 10.19
CA ARG A 74 7.51 -5.76 8.83
C ARG A 74 7.34 -7.29 8.86
N LYS A 75 7.94 -7.99 9.83
CA LYS A 75 7.79 -9.44 10.02
C LYS A 75 6.33 -9.85 10.24
N GLY A 76 5.62 -9.14 11.13
CA GLY A 76 4.22 -9.40 11.42
C GLY A 76 3.34 -9.18 10.18
N LEU A 77 3.56 -8.08 9.46
CA LEU A 77 2.84 -7.82 8.21
C LEU A 77 3.11 -8.90 7.16
N VAL A 78 4.37 -9.28 6.90
CA VAL A 78 4.67 -10.35 5.94
C VAL A 78 4.01 -11.68 6.34
N ALA A 79 3.97 -12.02 7.62
CA ALA A 79 3.36 -13.27 8.08
C ALA A 79 1.84 -13.32 7.91
N HIS A 80 1.14 -12.17 7.89
CA HIS A 80 -0.32 -12.11 7.96
C HIS A 80 -1.00 -11.29 6.84
N HIS A 81 -0.24 -10.70 5.91
CA HIS A 81 -0.81 -9.84 4.86
C HIS A 81 -1.74 -10.60 3.91
N GLU A 82 -1.45 -11.86 3.57
CA GLU A 82 -2.25 -12.64 2.62
C GLU A 82 -3.72 -12.78 3.03
N PRO A 83 -4.07 -13.31 4.22
CA PRO A 83 -5.46 -13.43 4.63
C PRO A 83 -6.15 -12.06 4.79
N MET A 84 -5.42 -11.02 5.18
CA MET A 84 -5.96 -9.65 5.23
C MET A 84 -6.37 -9.15 3.84
N ILE A 85 -5.52 -9.40 2.83
CA ILE A 85 -5.80 -9.04 1.43
C ILE A 85 -7.00 -9.84 0.91
N ASP A 86 -7.06 -11.14 1.16
CA ASP A 86 -8.14 -12.00 0.68
C ASP A 86 -9.51 -11.51 1.21
N ASN A 87 -9.60 -11.17 2.49
CA ASN A 87 -10.80 -10.61 3.11
C ASN A 87 -11.22 -9.28 2.46
N VAL A 88 -10.26 -8.37 2.25
CA VAL A 88 -10.53 -7.04 1.67
C VAL A 88 -10.94 -7.14 0.20
N VAL A 89 -10.32 -8.02 -0.58
CA VAL A 89 -10.70 -8.25 -1.97
C VAL A 89 -12.14 -8.80 -2.07
N GLN A 90 -12.54 -9.68 -1.15
CA GLN A 90 -13.94 -10.15 -1.10
C GLN A 90 -14.92 -9.01 -0.83
N VAL A 91 -14.60 -8.11 0.11
CA VAL A 91 -15.45 -6.94 0.44
C VAL A 91 -15.57 -6.03 -0.79
N LYS A 92 -14.45 -5.64 -1.40
CA LYS A 92 -14.43 -4.75 -2.57
C LYS A 92 -15.15 -5.32 -3.79
N ARG A 93 -15.14 -6.64 -3.97
CA ARG A 93 -15.92 -7.30 -5.04
C ARG A 93 -17.41 -7.17 -4.80
N LYS A 94 -17.87 -7.43 -3.58
CA LYS A 94 -19.29 -7.28 -3.22
C LYS A 94 -19.78 -5.84 -3.35
N GLU A 95 -18.95 -4.86 -2.99
CA GLU A 95 -19.27 -3.42 -3.16
C GLU A 95 -19.38 -3.01 -4.63
N ALA A 96 -18.67 -3.69 -5.55
CA ALA A 96 -18.75 -3.40 -6.98
C ALA A 96 -19.94 -4.08 -7.67
N GLU A 97 -20.54 -5.09 -7.03
CA GLU A 97 -21.70 -5.84 -7.52
C GLU A 97 -23.04 -5.21 -7.10
N GLY A 98 -23.04 -4.30 -6.11
CA GLY A 98 -24.23 -3.57 -5.63
C GLY A 98 -24.28 -2.14 -6.11
#